data_AF-A0A6P0YGD0-F1
#
_entry.id   AF-A0A6P0YGD0-F1
#
_cell.length_a   1.000
_cell.length_b   1.000
_cell.length_c   1.000
_cell.angle_alpha   90.00
_cell.angle_beta   90.00
_cell.angle_gamma   90.00
#
_symmetry.space_group_name_H-M   'P 1'
#
loop_
_entity.id
_entity.type
_entity.pdbx_description
1 polymer ?
#
loop_
_entity_poly.entity_id
_entity_poly.type
_entity_poly.pdbx_seq_one_letter_code
_entity_poly.pdbx_strand_id
1 'polypeptide(L)' 'ESFGMNRCQIIANGLLTAWQQGDNSTEGKIKAILEQFSLLGIDLQRPYLNANSEDIYRKL' A
#
# COMPACT_ATOMS: atom_id res chain seq x y z
N GLU A 1 -7.75 14.60 -3.49
CA GLU A 1 -6.67 13.62 -3.27
C GLU A 1 -5.70 13.69 -4.45
N SER A 2 -4.38 13.65 -4.21
CA SER A 2 -3.35 13.55 -5.27
C SER A 2 -2.79 12.14 -5.31
N PHE A 3 -2.07 11.79 -6.38
CA PHE A 3 -1.44 10.47 -6.51
C PHE A 3 -0.55 10.11 -5.30
N GLY A 4 0.30 11.05 -4.86
CA GLY A 4 1.14 10.85 -3.68
C GLY A 4 0.31 10.73 -2.39
N MET A 5 -0.76 11.52 -2.26
CA MET A 5 -1.65 11.45 -1.10
C MET A 5 -2.32 10.08 -0.97
N ASN A 6 -2.74 9.49 -2.10
CA ASN A 6 -3.31 8.15 -2.12
C ASN A 6 -2.35 7.12 -1.49
N ARG A 7 -1.07 7.13 -1.90
CA ARG A 7 -0.08 6.19 -1.36
C ARG A 7 0.21 6.43 0.12
N CYS A 8 0.28 7.68 0.56
CA CYS A 8 0.39 8.01 1.98
C CYS A 8 -0.81 7.47 2.78
N GLN A 9 -2.03 7.60 2.24
CA GLN A 9 -3.23 7.14 2.92
C GLN A 9 -3.29 5.62 3.06
N ILE A 10 -2.83 4.87 2.06
CA ILE A 10 -2.73 3.39 2.13
C ILE A 10 -1.81 2.96 3.29
N ILE A 11 -0.64 3.58 3.39
CA ILE A 11 0.32 3.32 4.48
C ILE A 11 -0.29 3.70 5.84
N ALA A 12 -0.90 4.89 5.92
CA ALA A 12 -1.53 5.38 7.15
C ALA A 12 -2.65 4.45 7.63
N ASN A 13 -3.47 3.94 6.71
CA ASN A 13 -4.52 2.98 7.02
C ASN A 13 -3.94 1.66 7.55
N GLY A 14 -2.86 1.16 6.95
CA GLY A 14 -2.20 -0.06 7.43
C GLY A 14 -1.63 0.10 8.84
N LEU A 15 -1.00 1.24 9.12
CA LEU A 15 -0.52 1.57 10.47
C LEU A 15 -1.67 1.69 11.48
N LEU A 16 -2.78 2.30 11.08
CA LEU A 16 -3.97 2.41 11.93
C LEU A 16 -4.57 1.03 12.22
N THR A 17 -4.65 0.15 11.22
CA THR A 17 -5.13 -1.23 11.38
C THR A 17 -4.27 -2.03 12.35
N ALA A 18 -2.94 -2.01 12.19
CA ALA A 18 -2.02 -2.71 13.09
C ALA A 18 -2.18 -2.22 14.54
N TRP A 19 -2.33 -0.91 14.73
CA TRP A 19 -2.58 -0.33 16.04
C TRP A 19 -3.91 -0.77 16.64
N GLN A 20 -5.01 -0.73 15.86
CA GLN A 20 -6.34 -1.17 16.30
C GLN A 20 -6.40 -2.66 16.66
N GLN A 21 -5.60 -3.48 15.98
CA GLN A 21 -5.51 -4.92 16.24
C GLN A 21 -4.58 -5.27 17.42
N GLY A 22 -3.89 -4.27 17.99
CA GLY A 22 -2.94 -4.46 19.10
C GLY A 22 -1.58 -5.03 18.67
N ASP A 23 -1.37 -5.32 17.38
CA ASP A 23 -0.10 -5.79 16.84
C ASP A 23 0.73 -4.63 16.28
N ASN A 24 1.22 -3.78 17.17
CA ASN A 24 2.02 -2.61 16.82
C ASN A 24 3.52 -2.93 16.60
N SER A 25 3.87 -4.21 16.48
CA SER A 25 5.21 -4.68 16.14
C SER A 25 5.62 -4.20 14.74
N THR A 26 6.91 -4.26 14.42
CA THR A 26 7.41 -3.90 13.09
C THR A 26 6.80 -4.81 12.03
N GLU A 27 6.72 -6.10 12.33
CA GLU A 27 6.18 -7.15 11.47
C GLU A 27 4.67 -6.96 11.27
N GLY A 28 3.92 -6.69 12.35
CA GLY A 28 2.48 -6.43 12.31
C GLY A 28 2.13 -5.21 11.46
N LYS A 29 2.88 -4.12 11.62
CA LYS A 29 2.73 -2.91 10.79
C LYS A 29 2.98 -3.19 9.31
N ILE A 30 4.08 -3.86 8.98
CA ILE A 30 4.42 -4.18 7.59
C ILE A 30 3.33 -5.08 6.98
N LYS A 31 2.88 -6.11 7.71
CA LYS A 31 1.81 -7.00 7.28
C LYS A 31 0.52 -6.23 6.98
N ALA A 32 0.07 -5.38 7.90
CA ALA A 32 -1.16 -4.61 7.73
C ALA A 32 -1.05 -3.61 6.56
N ILE A 33 0.11 -2.99 6.34
CA ILE A 33 0.35 -2.14 5.16
C ILE A 33 0.24 -2.96 3.87
N LEU A 34 0.89 -4.12 3.80
CA LEU A 34 0.83 -5.01 2.63
C LEU A 34 -0.61 -5.46 2.33
N GLU A 35 -1.40 -5.75 3.37
CA GLU A 35 -2.81 -6.06 3.23
C GLU A 35 -3.60 -4.89 2.61
N GLN A 36 -3.35 -3.63 3.00
CA GLN A 36 -4.00 -2.47 2.38
C GLN A 36 -3.66 -2.32 0.88
N PHE A 37 -2.39 -2.53 0.50
CA PHE A 37 -1.98 -2.53 -0.91
C PHE A 37 -2.69 -3.64 -1.70
N SER A 38 -2.73 -4.85 -1.13
CA SER A 38 -3.41 -6.01 -1.73
C SER A 38 -4.91 -5.78 -1.91
N LEU A 39 -5.60 -5.23 -0.89
CA LEU A 39 -7.03 -4.91 -0.94
C LEU A 39 -7.39 -3.95 -2.07
N LEU A 40 -6.48 -3.03 -2.40
CA LEU A 40 -6.67 -2.04 -3.47
C LEU A 40 -6.13 -2.52 -4.82
N GLY A 41 -5.54 -3.71 -4.90
CA GLY A 41 -4.93 -4.25 -6.12
C GLY A 41 -3.71 -3.44 -6.60
N ILE A 42 -3.04 -2.73 -5.69
CA ILE A 42 -1.85 -1.93 -6.00
C ILE A 42 -0.60 -2.75 -5.67
N ASP A 43 0.25 -2.96 -6.68
CA ASP A 43 1.52 -3.65 -6.50
C ASP A 43 2.53 -2.74 -5.78
N LEU A 44 2.97 -3.16 -4.58
CA LEU A 44 3.97 -2.42 -3.80
C LEU A 44 5.33 -2.34 -4.53
N GLN A 45 5.65 -3.30 -5.39
CA GLN A 45 6.88 -3.29 -6.18
C GLN A 45 6.81 -2.31 -7.36
N ARG A 46 5.60 -1.84 -7.71
CA ARG A 46 5.35 -0.84 -8.75
C ARG A 46 4.39 0.24 -8.23
N PRO A 47 4.75 0.98 -7.17
CA PRO A 47 3.83 1.87 -6.48
C PRO A 47 3.45 3.09 -7.34
N TYR A 48 4.15 3.34 -8.44
CA TYR A 48 3.83 4.36 -9.43
C TYR A 48 2.69 3.96 -10.39
N LEU A 49 2.28 2.69 -10.42
CA LEU A 49 1.13 2.23 -11.19
C LEU A 49 -0.12 2.23 -10.32
N ASN A 50 -1.25 2.57 -10.92
CA ASN A 50 -2.55 2.27 -10.32
C ASN A 50 -2.92 0.81 -10.60
N ALA A 51 -3.86 0.28 -9.83
CA ALA A 51 -4.42 -1.04 -10.09
C ALA A 51 -4.87 -1.16 -11.56
N ASN A 52 -4.57 -2.31 -12.17
CA ASN A 52 -4.91 -2.64 -13.56
C ASN A 52 -4.31 -1.71 -14.63
N SER A 53 -3.33 -0.88 -14.29
CA SER A 53 -2.65 -0.04 -15.28
C SER A 53 -1.53 -0.80 -15.99
N GLU A 54 -1.33 -0.49 -17.28
CA GLU A 54 -0.18 -0.97 -18.03
C GLU A 54 1.09 -0.23 -17.63
N ASP A 55 2.20 -0.95 -17.51
CA ASP A 55 3.51 -0.39 -17.21
C ASP A 55 4.23 0.07 -18.46
N ILE A 56 3.82 1.22 -19.00
CA ILE A 56 4.39 1.80 -20.22
C ILE A 56 5.82 2.33 -20.04
N TYR A 57 6.33 2.37 -18.80
CA TYR A 57 7.70 2.79 -18.49
C TYR A 57 8.69 1.63 -18.51
N ARG A 58 8.19 0.39 -18.45
CA ARG A 58 9.03 -0.80 -18.57
C ARG A 58 9.34 -1.06 -20.04
N LYS A 59 10.57 -0.79 -20.45
CA LYS A 59 11.09 -1.29 -21.73
C LYS A 59 11.24 -2.82 -21.63
N LEU A 60 10.67 -3.52 -22.61
CA LEU A 60 10.85 -4.97 -22.81
C LEU A 60 12.33 -5.29 -23.08
#